data_AF-A0AAP3YJH5-F1
#
_entry.id   AF-A0AAP3YJH5-F1
#
_cell.length_a   1.000
_cell.length_b   1.000
_cell.length_c   1.000
_cell.angle_alpha   90.00
_cell.angle_beta   90.00
_cell.angle_gamma   90.00
#
_symmetry.space_group_name_H-M   'P 1'
#
loop_
_entity.id
_entity.type
_entity.pdbx_description
1 polymer ?
#
loop_
_entity_poly.entity_id
_entity_poly.type
_entity_poly.pdbx_seq_one_letter_code
_entity_poly.pdbx_strand_id
1 'polypeptide(L)' 'MRLESQNKKIIVLGSYNSGALSAIYTLSKQGYKPILVAPRINESQMSELLDEFYSMKMTADNLADIVTKTRPDAIIPIFG' A
#
# COMPACT_ATOMS: atom_id res chain seq x y z
N MET A 1 3.77 24.07 -9.33
CA MET A 1 2.45 23.41 -9.42
C MET A 1 2.21 22.71 -8.09
N ARG A 2 1.31 23.21 -7.22
CA ARG A 2 0.94 22.50 -6.00
C ARG A 2 -0.01 21.38 -6.43
N LEU A 3 0.44 20.13 -6.32
CA LEU A 3 -0.43 18.97 -6.48
C LEU A 3 -1.45 19.02 -5.35
N GLU A 4 -2.73 19.14 -5.68
CA GLU A 4 -3.80 18.99 -4.70
C GLU A 4 -3.66 17.62 -4.05
N SER A 5 -3.74 17.57 -2.71
CA SER A 5 -3.67 16.31 -1.97
C SER A 5 -4.81 15.40 -2.40
N GLN A 6 -4.49 14.38 -3.20
CA GLN A 6 -5.41 13.33 -3.58
C GLN A 6 -5.54 12.41 -2.37
N ASN A 7 -6.36 12.76 -1.38
CA ASN A 7 -6.61 11.98 -0.14
C ASN A 7 -7.34 10.63 -0.42
N LYS A 8 -6.82 9.87 -1.39
CA LYS A 8 -7.29 8.61 -1.93
C LYS A 8 -6.38 7.50 -1.47
N LYS A 9 -6.97 6.38 -1.06
CA LYS A 9 -6.27 5.19 -0.57
C LYS A 9 -5.90 4.28 -1.73
N ILE A 10 -4.62 3.95 -1.86
CA ILE A 10 -4.12 3.11 -2.95
C ILE A 10 -3.44 1.89 -2.35
N ILE A 11 -3.97 0.69 -2.60
CA ILE A 11 -3.27 -0.53 -2.20
C ILE A 11 -2.11 -0.77 -3.15
N VAL A 12 -0.91 -0.90 -2.58
CA VAL A 12 0.28 -1.45 -3.25
C VAL A 12 0.36 -2.91 -2.84
N LEU A 13 0.05 -3.80 -3.77
CA LEU A 13 -0.06 -5.23 -3.53
C LEU A 13 1.16 -5.96 -4.08
N GLY A 14 1.79 -6.79 -3.25
CA GLY A 14 2.81 -7.73 -3.69
C GLY A 14 3.84 -8.06 -2.61
N SER A 15 5.12 -8.04 -2.97
CA SER A 15 6.23 -8.31 -2.05
C SER A 15 6.83 -7.04 -1.45
N TYR A 16 7.35 -7.13 -0.22
CA TYR A 16 8.17 -6.07 0.38
C TYR A 16 9.54 -5.99 -0.30
N ASN A 17 9.65 -5.18 -1.35
CA ASN A 17 10.86 -5.01 -2.17
C ASN A 17 11.05 -3.54 -2.61
N SER A 18 12.15 -3.27 -3.31
CA SER A 18 12.49 -1.92 -3.79
C SER A 18 11.46 -1.33 -4.73
N GLY A 19 10.77 -2.15 -5.53
CA GLY A 19 9.70 -1.72 -6.43
C GLY A 19 8.48 -1.21 -5.67
N ALA A 20 7.98 -2.01 -4.71
CA ALA A 20 6.87 -1.62 -3.84
C ALA A 20 7.20 -0.35 -3.03
N LEU A 21 8.42 -0.26 -2.47
CA LEU A 21 8.90 0.92 -1.76
C LEU A 21 8.95 2.17 -2.63
N SER A 22 9.42 2.04 -3.88
CA SER A 22 9.47 3.15 -4.83
C SER A 22 8.05 3.62 -5.22
N ALA A 23 7.11 2.70 -5.33
CA ALA A 23 5.70 3.02 -5.59
C ALA A 23 5.06 3.75 -4.41
N ILE A 24 5.25 3.25 -3.19
CA ILE A 24 4.80 3.90 -1.95
C ILE A 24 5.33 5.33 -1.88
N TYR A 25 6.65 5.50 -2.04
CA TYR A 25 7.28 6.82 -1.97
C TYR A 25 6.73 7.79 -3.01
N THR A 26 6.56 7.32 -4.25
CA THR A 26 6.01 8.13 -5.34
C THR A 26 4.56 8.54 -5.06
N LEU A 27 3.73 7.60 -4.59
CA LEU A 27 2.33 7.86 -4.26
C LEU A 27 2.19 8.87 -3.13
N SER A 28 2.95 8.69 -2.03
CA SER A 28 2.94 9.63 -0.90
C SER A 28 3.37 11.04 -1.32
N LYS A 29 4.39 11.17 -2.19
CA LYS A 29 4.83 12.47 -2.73
C LYS A 29 3.77 13.18 -3.58
N GLN A 30 2.87 12.42 -4.20
CA GLN A 30 1.76 12.94 -5.00
C GLN A 30 0.50 13.19 -4.15
N GLY A 31 0.58 13.00 -2.83
CA GLY A 31 -0.51 13.24 -1.88
C GLY A 31 -1.50 12.08 -1.71
N TYR A 32 -1.23 10.92 -2.31
CA TYR A 32 -2.02 9.70 -2.08
C TYR A 32 -1.71 9.07 -0.71
N LYS A 33 -2.60 8.19 -0.27
CA LYS A 33 -2.45 7.37 0.94
C LYS A 33 -2.17 5.91 0.55
N PRO A 34 -0.93 5.55 0.22
CA PRO A 34 -0.59 4.17 -0.09
C PRO A 34 -0.80 3.25 1.12
N ILE A 35 -1.21 2.02 0.86
CA ILE A 35 -1.35 0.93 1.84
C ILE A 35 -0.57 -0.26 1.30
N LEU A 36 0.49 -0.67 1.99
CA LEU A 36 1.25 -1.86 1.60
C LEU A 36 0.56 -3.13 2.09
N VAL A 37 0.31 -4.08 1.20
CA VAL A 37 -0.22 -5.40 1.54
C VAL A 37 0.75 -6.45 0.99
N ALA A 38 1.40 -7.20 1.88
CA ALA A 38 2.44 -8.16 1.51
C ALA A 38 2.53 -9.36 2.48
N PRO A 39 3.06 -10.53 2.07
CA PRO A 39 3.24 -11.69 2.96
C PRO A 39 4.14 -11.48 4.17
N ARG A 40 5.19 -10.68 4.00
CA ARG A 40 6.19 -10.40 5.02
C ARG A 40 6.59 -8.94 4.91
N ILE A 41 6.47 -8.22 6.02
CA ILE A 41 6.82 -6.80 6.12
C ILE A 41 7.74 -6.63 7.33
N ASN A 42 8.72 -5.74 7.22
CA ASN A 42 9.41 -5.23 8.41
C ASN A 42 8.58 -4.09 9.01
N GLU A 43 7.83 -4.39 10.07
CA GLU A 43 6.87 -3.44 10.66
C GLU A 43 7.54 -2.19 11.25
N SER A 44 8.73 -2.33 11.84
CA SER A 44 9.48 -1.20 12.40
C SER A 44 9.86 -0.20 11.30
N GLN A 45 10.30 -0.69 10.15
CA GLN A 45 10.63 0.18 9.01
C GLN A 45 9.37 0.76 8.35
N MET A 46 8.29 -0.01 8.25
CA MET A 46 7.06 0.50 7.61
C MET A 46 6.32 1.52 8.43
N SER A 47 6.36 1.42 9.76
CA SER A 47 5.70 2.40 10.63
C SER A 47 6.30 3.80 10.51
N GLU A 48 7.55 3.92 10.01
CA GLU A 48 8.18 5.21 9.70
C GLU A 48 7.76 5.78 8.33
N LEU A 49 7.21 4.95 7.44
CA LEU A 49 6.94 5.29 6.04
C LEU A 49 5.46 5.35 5.69
N LEU A 50 4.62 4.59 6.39
CA LEU A 50 3.21 4.38 6.10
C LEU A 50 2.37 4.43 7.36
N ASP A 51 1.22 5.09 7.26
CA ASP A 51 0.20 5.09 8.32
C ASP A 51 -0.53 3.73 8.41
N GLU A 52 -0.60 2.98 7.31
CA GLU A 52 -1.39 1.76 7.21
C GLU A 52 -0.68 0.72 6.32
N PHE A 53 -0.45 -0.49 6.85
CA PHE A 53 0.14 -1.62 6.13
C PHE A 53 -0.35 -2.96 6.72
N TYR A 54 -0.27 -4.03 5.93
CA TYR A 54 -0.79 -5.35 6.29
C TYR A 54 0.16 -6.47 5.89
N SER A 55 0.67 -7.20 6.89
CA SER A 55 1.46 -8.41 6.67
C SER A 55 0.57 -9.66 6.71
N MET A 56 0.25 -10.25 5.56
CA MET A 56 -0.67 -11.40 5.48
C MET A 56 -0.46 -12.27 4.24
N LYS A 57 -0.93 -13.52 4.26
CA LYS A 57 -0.88 -14.41 3.08
C LYS A 57 -1.73 -13.85 1.94
N MET A 58 -1.23 -13.89 0.70
CA MET A 58 -1.95 -13.40 -0.49
C MET A 58 -2.95 -14.44 -0.99
N THR A 59 -4.11 -14.49 -0.35
CA THR A 59 -5.27 -15.28 -0.79
C THR A 59 -6.42 -14.35 -1.18
N ALA A 60 -7.36 -14.85 -1.98
CA ALA A 60 -8.53 -14.07 -2.40
C ALA A 60 -9.35 -13.58 -1.18
N ASP A 61 -9.58 -14.45 -0.19
CA ASP A 61 -10.35 -14.10 1.02
C ASP A 61 -9.66 -12.98 1.82
N ASN A 62 -8.36 -13.12 2.06
CA ASN A 62 -7.58 -12.10 2.76
C ASN A 62 -7.59 -10.76 2.03
N LEU A 63 -7.52 -10.78 0.70
CA LEU A 63 -7.60 -9.55 -0.10
C LEU A 63 -9.00 -8.95 -0.09
N ALA A 64 -10.05 -9.77 -0.12
CA ALA A 64 -11.44 -9.31 0.00
C ALA A 64 -11.68 -8.64 1.36
N ASP A 65 -11.14 -9.21 2.43
CA ASP A 65 -11.21 -8.63 3.79
C ASP A 65 -10.50 -7.27 3.83
N ILE A 66 -9.29 -7.18 3.28
CA ILE A 66 -8.54 -5.91 3.24
C ILE A 66 -9.24 -4.86 2.39
N VAL A 67 -9.76 -5.22 1.21
CA VAL A 67 -10.50 -4.27 0.35
C VAL A 67 -11.75 -3.76 1.08
N THR A 68 -12.47 -4.64 1.76
CA THR A 68 -13.66 -4.27 2.54
C THR A 68 -13.30 -3.34 3.70
N LYS A 69 -12.23 -3.66 4.43
CA LYS A 69 -11.76 -2.89 5.59
C LYS A 69 -11.22 -1.51 5.20
N THR A 70 -10.41 -1.46 4.16
CA THR A 70 -9.64 -0.26 3.79
C THR A 70 -10.38 0.65 2.81
N ARG A 71 -11.36 0.11 2.07
CA ARG A 71 -12.12 0.79 1.00
C ARG A 71 -11.19 1.60 0.08
N PRO A 72 -10.24 0.95 -0.60
CA PRO A 72 -9.28 1.64 -1.43
C PRO A 72 -9.94 2.20 -2.69
N ASP A 73 -9.41 3.30 -3.20
CA ASP A 73 -9.80 3.89 -4.47
C ASP A 73 -9.20 3.13 -5.67
N ALA A 74 -8.04 2.50 -5.47
CA ALA A 74 -7.39 1.66 -6.48
C ALA A 74 -6.45 0.62 -5.84
N ILE A 75 -6.09 -0.39 -6.64
CA ILE A 75 -5.13 -1.44 -6.31
C ILE A 75 -4.07 -1.51 -7.41
N ILE A 76 -2.80 -1.60 -7.02
CA ILE A 76 -1.66 -1.79 -7.91
C ILE A 76 -1.06 -3.18 -7.64
N PRO A 77 -1.36 -4.19 -8.49
CA PRO A 77 -1.03 -5.60 -8.22
C PRO A 77 0.25 -6.12 -8.89
N ILE A 78 1.23 -5.25 -9.17
CA ILE A 78 2.38 -5.59 -10.04
C ILE A 78 3.67 -5.95 -9.29
N PHE A 79 3.66 -5.97 -7.95
CA PHE A 79 4.90 -6.06 -7.16
C PHE A 79 5.20 -7.46 -6.59
N GLY A 80 4.58 -8.52 -7.14
CA GLY A 80 4.89 -9.93 -6.87
C GLY A 80 3.72 -10.73 -6.32
#